data_AF-A0A6J7A9I0-F1
#
_entry.id   AF-A0A6J7A9I0-F1
#
_cell.length_a   1.000
_cell.length_b   1.000
_cell.length_c   1.000
_cell.angle_alpha   90.00
_cell.angle_beta   90.00
_cell.angle_gamma   90.00
#
_symmetry.space_group_name_H-M   'P 1'
#
loop_
_entity.id
_entity.type
_entity.pdbx_description
1 polymer ?
#
loop_
_entity_poly.entity_id
_entity_poly.type
_entity_poly.pdbx_seq_one_letter_code
_entity_poly.pdbx_strand_id
1 'polypeptide(L)'
;MGTENSGRYPRLTAEEKKRMISLIADGMRADDVAQELGRSPSIVRRVVVSVGGVARRQSWDPSPARLSAGEREEIRRGLDAGSSLRAIARGLGRAPSTVSREVAANGGRHGYAGGGRIGGRVIWRADRK
;
A
#
# COMPACT_ATOMS: atom_id res chain seq x y z
N MET A 1 -33.92 6.04 29.74
CA MET A 1 -32.93 6.21 28.65
C MET A 1 -33.59 5.82 27.33
N GLY A 2 -34.25 6.77 26.66
CA GLY A 2 -34.97 6.51 25.41
C GLY A 2 -34.31 7.26 24.26
N THR A 3 -33.63 6.55 23.36
CA THR A 3 -33.28 7.07 22.03
C THR A 3 -34.10 6.30 21.01
N GLU A 4 -35.42 6.40 21.09
CA GLU A 4 -36.29 5.84 20.06
C GLU A 4 -36.19 6.71 18.82
N ASN A 5 -35.22 6.35 17.99
CA ASN A 5 -35.02 6.85 16.66
C ASN A 5 -36.09 6.25 15.72
N SER A 6 -37.37 6.45 16.04
CA SER A 6 -38.53 5.76 15.46
C SER A 6 -39.29 6.56 14.40
N GLY A 7 -38.73 7.68 13.94
CA GLY A 7 -39.30 8.45 12.83
C GLY A 7 -39.20 7.70 11.49
N ARG A 8 -40.06 8.04 10.53
CA ARG A 8 -40.07 7.51 9.14
C ARG A 8 -38.68 7.55 8.47
N TYR A 9 -37.80 8.45 8.91
CA TYR A 9 -36.39 8.46 8.57
C TYR A 9 -35.55 8.55 9.85
N PRO A 10 -35.10 7.40 10.40
CA PRO A 10 -34.27 7.38 11.60
C PRO A 10 -32.99 8.19 11.36
N ARG A 11 -32.69 9.12 12.25
CA ARG A 11 -31.46 9.93 12.21
C ARG A 11 -30.25 9.01 12.21
N LEU A 12 -29.23 9.37 11.44
CA LEU A 12 -28.01 8.58 11.41
C LEU A 12 -27.18 8.87 12.67
N THR A 13 -27.06 7.87 13.53
CA THR A 13 -26.29 7.97 14.78
C THR A 13 -24.79 8.02 14.52
N ALA A 14 -24.01 8.50 15.50
CA ALA A 14 -22.54 8.51 15.39
C ALA A 14 -21.98 7.08 15.22
N GLU A 15 -22.56 6.10 15.92
CA GLU A 15 -22.17 4.69 15.81
C GLU A 15 -22.47 4.10 14.43
N GLU A 16 -23.62 4.41 13.83
CA GLU A 16 -23.92 3.97 12.46
C GLU A 16 -22.97 4.58 11.44
N LYS A 17 -22.62 5.87 11.58
CA LYS A 17 -21.59 6.50 10.73
C LYS A 17 -20.25 5.79 10.86
N LYS A 18 -19.85 5.48 12.09
CA LYS A 18 -18.59 4.77 12.38
C LYS A 18 -18.59 3.37 11.76
N ARG A 19 -19.70 2.62 11.86
CA ARG A 19 -19.84 1.31 11.20
C ARG A 19 -19.76 1.41 9.69
N MET A 20 -20.46 2.37 9.07
CA MET A 20 -20.39 2.60 7.62
C MET A 20 -18.95 2.83 7.16
N ILE A 21 -18.20 3.67 7.88
CA ILE A 21 -16.80 3.99 7.57
C ILE A 21 -15.91 2.76 7.74
N SER A 22 -16.07 2.00 8.82
CA SER A 22 -15.26 0.80 9.09
C SER A 22 -15.45 -0.25 7.98
N LEU A 23 -16.69 -0.57 7.62
CA LEU A 23 -16.97 -1.60 6.60
C LEU A 23 -16.43 -1.20 5.21
N ILE A 24 -16.52 0.09 4.86
CA ILE A 24 -15.91 0.61 3.62
C ILE A 24 -14.38 0.51 3.70
N ALA A 25 -13.78 0.82 4.85
CA ALA A 25 -12.33 0.73 5.06
C ALA A 25 -11.82 -0.71 4.93
N ASP A 26 -12.62 -1.68 5.39
CA ASP A 26 -12.36 -3.12 5.26
C ASP A 26 -12.61 -3.66 3.85
N GLY A 27 -13.04 -2.80 2.92
CA GLY A 27 -13.07 -3.08 1.49
C GLY A 27 -14.45 -3.32 0.91
N MET A 28 -15.51 -3.33 1.73
CA MET A 28 -16.88 -3.57 1.27
C MET A 28 -17.35 -2.48 0.28
N ARG A 29 -18.29 -2.82 -0.61
CA ARG A 29 -18.88 -1.83 -1.53
C ARG A 29 -20.00 -1.09 -0.79
N ALA A 30 -20.26 0.15 -1.19
CA ALA A 30 -21.28 0.97 -0.54
C ALA A 30 -22.69 0.37 -0.64
N ASP A 31 -22.95 -0.45 -1.66
CA ASP A 31 -24.22 -1.14 -1.84
C ASP A 31 -24.37 -2.31 -0.85
N ASP A 32 -23.30 -3.07 -0.60
CA ASP A 32 -23.29 -4.18 0.37
C ASP A 32 -23.44 -3.64 1.81
N VAL A 33 -22.71 -2.56 2.13
CA VAL A 33 -22.81 -1.88 3.44
C VAL A 33 -24.21 -1.31 3.67
N ALA A 34 -24.85 -0.80 2.61
CA ALA A 34 -26.21 -0.31 2.66
C ALA A 34 -27.22 -1.44 2.93
N GLN A 35 -27.05 -2.58 2.27
CA GLN A 35 -27.87 -3.77 2.51
C GLN A 35 -27.71 -4.28 3.95
N GLU A 36 -26.47 -4.38 4.44
CA GLU A 36 -26.16 -4.86 5.79
C GLU A 36 -26.74 -3.96 6.89
N LEU A 37 -26.66 -2.63 6.71
CA LEU A 37 -27.15 -1.66 7.68
C LEU A 37 -28.63 -1.27 7.48
N GLY A 38 -29.32 -1.85 6.50
CA GLY A 38 -30.70 -1.50 6.17
C GLY A 38 -30.86 -0.02 5.76
N ARG A 39 -29.85 0.57 5.12
CA ARG A 39 -29.82 1.98 4.70
C ARG A 39 -29.78 2.11 3.18
N SER A 40 -30.03 3.32 2.69
CA SER A 40 -29.84 3.62 1.27
C SER A 40 -28.36 3.74 0.93
N PRO A 41 -27.89 3.20 -0.22
CA PRO A 41 -26.54 3.40 -0.72
C PRO A 41 -26.14 4.88 -0.87
N SER A 42 -27.12 5.77 -1.12
CA SER A 42 -26.89 7.21 -1.20
C SER A 42 -26.48 7.84 0.14
N ILE A 43 -27.03 7.34 1.26
CA ILE A 43 -26.63 7.79 2.60
C ILE A 43 -25.21 7.33 2.92
N VAL A 44 -24.87 6.09 2.59
CA VAL A 44 -23.52 5.53 2.82
C VAL A 44 -22.49 6.36 2.06
N ARG A 45 -22.72 6.62 0.76
CA ARG A 45 -21.85 7.49 -0.05
C ARG A 45 -21.73 8.90 0.52
N ARG A 46 -22.83 9.50 0.96
CA ARG A 46 -22.82 10.84 1.58
C ARG A 46 -21.96 10.90 2.84
N VAL A 47 -22.06 9.90 3.71
CA VAL A 47 -21.25 9.81 4.93
C VAL A 47 -19.76 9.71 4.58
N VAL A 48 -19.42 8.82 3.65
CA VAL A 48 -18.03 8.63 3.19
C VAL A 48 -17.46 9.93 2.62
N VAL A 49 -18.21 10.65 1.78
CA VAL A 49 -17.77 11.94 1.23
C VAL A 49 -17.62 13.00 2.33
N SER A 50 -18.54 13.04 3.29
CA SER A 50 -18.49 14.03 4.38
C SER A 50 -17.25 13.91 5.29
N VAL A 51 -16.61 12.73 5.32
CA VAL A 51 -15.37 12.50 6.07
C VAL A 51 -14.11 12.58 5.19
N GLY A 52 -14.24 13.02 3.92
CA GLY A 52 -13.12 13.15 2.99
C GLY A 52 -12.78 11.87 2.22
N GLY A 53 -13.66 10.87 2.25
CA GLY A 53 -13.40 9.54 1.68
C GLY A 53 -12.84 8.57 2.72
N VAL A 54 -12.66 7.31 2.30
CA VAL A 54 -12.10 6.25 3.15
C VAL A 54 -11.00 5.55 2.35
N ALA A 55 -9.78 5.55 2.90
CA ALA A 55 -8.70 4.73 2.37
C ALA A 55 -9.08 3.26 2.56
N ARG A 56 -9.47 2.60 1.46
CA ARG A 56 -9.73 1.17 1.48
C ARG A 56 -8.42 0.47 1.83
N ARG A 57 -8.46 -0.51 2.72
CA ARG A 57 -7.41 -1.50 2.90
C ARG A 57 -7.35 -2.35 1.63
N GLN A 58 -6.71 -1.82 0.59
CA GLN A 58 -6.42 -2.63 -0.59
C GLN A 58 -5.43 -3.70 -0.12
N SER A 59 -5.80 -4.97 -0.30
CA SER A 59 -4.86 -6.07 -0.23
C SER A 59 -3.95 -5.99 -1.46
N TRP A 60 -3.03 -5.03 -1.45
CA TRP A 60 -2.00 -4.97 -2.47
C TRP A 60 -1.06 -6.15 -2.23
N ASP A 61 -1.25 -7.20 -3.04
CA ASP A 61 -0.38 -8.37 -3.06
C ASP A 61 0.58 -8.25 -4.27
N PRO A 62 1.76 -7.63 -4.11
CA PRO A 62 2.73 -7.61 -5.18
C PRO A 62 3.21 -9.04 -5.46
N SER A 63 3.30 -9.40 -6.75
CA SER A 63 3.85 -10.68 -7.20
C SER A 63 5.11 -11.07 -6.40
N PRO A 64 5.30 -12.36 -6.01
CA PRO A 64 6.47 -12.84 -5.27
C PRO A 64 7.83 -12.55 -5.94
N ALA A 65 7.80 -12.20 -7.24
CA ALA A 65 8.97 -11.77 -8.00
C ALA A 65 9.42 -10.33 -7.65
N ARG A 66 8.57 -9.53 -7.01
CA ARG A 66 8.91 -8.18 -6.54
C ARG A 66 9.63 -8.25 -5.20
N LEU A 67 10.65 -7.41 -5.07
CA LEU A 67 11.33 -7.20 -3.79
C LEU A 67 10.41 -6.40 -2.85
N SER A 68 10.18 -6.97 -1.67
CA SER A 68 9.51 -6.35 -0.54
C SER A 68 10.28 -5.15 -0.01
N ALA A 69 9.62 -4.35 0.83
CA ALA A 69 10.25 -3.22 1.49
C ALA A 69 11.44 -3.65 2.39
N GLY A 70 11.33 -4.80 3.06
CA GLY A 70 12.41 -5.35 3.89
C GLY A 70 13.62 -5.76 3.04
N GLU A 71 13.40 -6.45 1.92
CA GLU A 71 14.49 -6.84 1.02
C GLU A 71 15.19 -5.61 0.42
N ARG A 72 14.44 -4.55 0.08
CA ARG A 72 15.01 -3.27 -0.41
C ARG A 72 15.87 -2.58 0.66
N GLU A 73 15.44 -2.66 1.92
CA GLU A 73 16.20 -2.12 3.04
C GLU A 73 17.51 -2.87 3.27
N GLU A 74 17.50 -4.20 3.17
CA GLU A 74 18.71 -5.00 3.25
C GLU A 74 19.66 -4.74 2.08
N ILE A 75 19.13 -4.48 0.87
CA ILE A 75 19.95 -4.03 -0.26
C ILE A 75 20.64 -2.71 0.09
N ARG A 76 19.91 -1.73 0.62
CA ARG A 76 20.48 -0.44 1.05
C ARG A 76 21.60 -0.63 2.06
N ARG A 77 21.34 -1.36 3.16
CA ARG A 77 22.34 -1.64 4.20
C ARG A 77 23.57 -2.35 3.66
N GLY A 78 23.38 -3.31 2.77
CA GLY A 78 24.48 -4.02 2.12
C GLY A 78 25.33 -3.10 1.24
N LEU A 79 24.71 -2.18 0.51
CA LEU A 79 25.43 -1.18 -0.30
C LEU A 79 26.22 -0.20 0.57
N ASP A 80 25.61 0.30 1.65
CA ASP A 80 26.25 1.21 2.62
C ASP A 80 27.43 0.54 3.33
N ALA A 81 27.31 -0.75 3.67
CA ALA A 81 28.38 -1.56 4.22
C ALA A 81 29.46 -1.96 3.17
N GLY A 82 29.34 -1.49 1.93
CA GLY A 82 30.30 -1.77 0.87
C GLY A 82 30.22 -3.19 0.29
N SER A 83 29.21 -3.98 0.64
CA SER A 83 29.06 -5.36 0.17
C SER A 83 28.86 -5.46 -1.35
N SER A 84 29.25 -6.58 -1.95
CA SER A 84 28.98 -6.84 -3.37
C SER A 84 27.51 -7.23 -3.59
N LEU A 85 26.97 -6.92 -4.76
CA LEU A 85 25.59 -7.28 -5.12
C LEU A 85 25.33 -8.79 -5.01
N ARG A 86 26.35 -9.62 -5.27
CA ARG A 86 26.26 -11.08 -5.12
C ARG A 86 26.17 -11.52 -3.66
N ALA A 87 26.88 -10.86 -2.75
CA ALA A 87 26.80 -11.16 -1.33
C ALA A 87 25.42 -10.79 -0.77
N ILE A 88 24.91 -9.61 -1.13
CA ILE A 88 23.58 -9.14 -0.77
C ILE A 88 22.50 -10.10 -1.30
N ALA A 89 22.58 -10.48 -2.58
CA ALA A 89 21.64 -11.41 -3.19
C ALA A 89 21.62 -12.79 -2.52
N ARG A 90 22.79 -13.30 -2.09
CA ARG A 90 22.87 -14.54 -1.32
C ARG A 90 22.21 -14.42 0.05
N GLY A 91 22.41 -13.30 0.75
CA GLY A 91 21.74 -13.05 2.04
C GLY A 91 20.21 -13.02 1.91
N LEU A 92 19.71 -12.47 0.80
CA LEU A 92 18.28 -12.37 0.50
C LEU A 92 17.66 -13.64 -0.11
N GLY A 93 18.46 -14.64 -0.47
CA GLY A 93 17.97 -15.80 -1.24
C GLY A 93 17.45 -15.45 -2.63
N ARG A 94 17.92 -14.34 -3.22
CA ARG A 94 17.48 -13.86 -4.55
C ARG A 94 18.56 -14.00 -5.60
N ALA A 95 18.16 -13.99 -6.87
CA ALA A 95 19.10 -13.98 -7.97
C ALA A 95 19.91 -12.65 -8.00
N PRO A 96 21.24 -12.68 -8.23
CA PRO A 96 22.05 -11.47 -8.35
C PRO A 96 21.54 -10.49 -9.42
N SER A 97 20.92 -11.00 -10.48
CA SER A 97 20.29 -10.18 -11.53
C SER A 97 19.11 -9.36 -11.02
N THR A 98 18.38 -9.85 -10.01
CA THR A 98 17.26 -9.13 -9.40
C THR A 98 17.76 -7.93 -8.61
N VAL A 99 18.75 -8.14 -7.74
CA VAL A 99 19.39 -7.08 -6.96
C VAL A 99 20.08 -6.07 -7.88
N SER A 100 20.77 -6.53 -8.93
CA SER A 100 21.43 -5.63 -9.88
C SER A 100 20.45 -4.74 -10.64
N ARG A 101 19.34 -5.29 -11.16
CA ARG A 101 18.32 -4.50 -11.85
C ARG A 101 17.66 -3.50 -10.91
N GLU A 102 17.36 -3.91 -9.69
CA GLU A 102 16.79 -3.07 -8.65
C GLU A 102 17.70 -1.87 -8.32
N VAL A 103 18.99 -2.14 -8.08
CA VAL A 103 19.95 -1.07 -7.77
C VAL A 103 20.13 -0.14 -8.97
N ALA A 104 20.20 -0.68 -10.19
CA ALA A 104 20.31 0.13 -11.41
C ALA A 104 19.07 1.01 -11.64
N ALA A 105 17.87 0.50 -11.40
CA ALA A 105 16.62 1.25 -11.56
C ALA A 105 16.49 2.40 -10.54
N ASN A 106 17.12 2.28 -9.37
CA ASN A 106 16.96 3.22 -8.27
C ASN A 106 18.17 4.12 -8.03
N GLY A 107 18.98 4.38 -9.07
CA GLY A 107 20.08 5.36 -9.01
C GLY A 107 21.48 4.77 -8.81
N GLY A 108 21.63 3.45 -8.89
CA GLY A 108 22.92 2.77 -8.77
C GLY A 108 23.45 2.72 -7.33
N ARG A 109 24.67 2.20 -7.16
CA ARG A 109 25.28 1.97 -5.84
C ARG A 109 25.41 3.23 -4.98
N HIS A 110 25.72 4.37 -5.60
CA HIS A 110 25.97 5.64 -4.90
C HIS A 110 24.71 6.50 -4.72
N GLY A 111 23.58 6.11 -5.32
CA GLY A 111 22.34 6.89 -5.33
C GLY A 111 21.10 6.05 -5.03
N TYR A 112 21.25 4.87 -4.43
CA TYR A 112 20.16 3.93 -4.21
C TYR A 112 19.12 4.50 -3.25
N ALA A 113 18.01 4.99 -3.79
CA ALA A 113 16.82 5.34 -3.04
C ALA A 113 15.81 4.20 -3.23
N GLY A 114 15.70 3.27 -2.27
CA GLY A 114 14.87 2.06 -2.39
C GLY A 114 13.36 2.27 -2.62
N GLY A 115 12.91 3.53 -2.77
CA GLY A 115 11.57 3.91 -3.22
C GLY A 115 11.51 4.02 -4.74
N GLY A 116 10.83 3.06 -5.37
CA GLY A 116 10.76 2.90 -6.82
C GLY A 116 10.48 4.21 -7.57
N ARG A 117 11.44 4.65 -8.38
CA ARG A 117 11.14 5.60 -9.47
C ARG A 117 10.48 4.83 -10.61
N ILE A 118 9.31 5.29 -11.03
CA ILE A 118 8.64 4.77 -12.23
C ILE A 118 9.39 5.32 -13.45
N GLY A 119 10.17 4.46 -14.11
CA GLY A 119 10.72 4.73 -15.44
C GLY A 119 12.03 5.53 -15.46
N GLY A 120 13.15 4.83 -15.64
CA GLY A 120 14.43 5.45 -15.97
C GLY A 120 15.51 4.41 -16.18
N ARG A 121 15.75 4.03 -17.45
CA ARG A 121 16.85 3.14 -17.82
C ARG A 121 18.16 3.90 -17.62
N VAL A 122 18.87 3.65 -16.52
CA VAL A 122 20.24 4.15 -16.32
C VAL A 122 21.20 3.15 -16.99
N ILE A 123 21.94 3.61 -18.00
CA ILE A 123 22.98 2.84 -18.67
C ILE A 123 24.24 2.90 -17.80
N TRP A 124 24.69 1.74 -17.30
CA TRP A 124 25.94 1.63 -16.55
C TRP A 124 27.13 1.78 -17.52
N ARG A 125 28.04 2.73 -17.29
CA ARG A 125 29.42 2.62 -17.76
C ARG A 125 30.26 2.15 -16.58
N ALA A 126 30.86 0.98 -16.74
CA ALA A 126 31.77 0.44 -15.75
C ALA A 126 33.09 1.20 -15.78
N ASP A 127 33.44 1.82 -14.67
CA ASP A 127 34.83 2.16 -14.39
C ASP A 127 35.53 0.85 -13.98
N ARG A 128 36.31 0.31 -14.91
CA ARG A 128 37.35 -0.67 -14.62
C ARG A 128 38.61 0.12 -14.28
N LYS A 129 39.34 -0.35 -13.26
CA LYS A 129 40.73 0.04 -12.99
C LYS A 129 41.55 0.24 -14.26
#